data_AF-A0A5K1BZ50-F1
#
_entry.id   AF-A0A5K1BZ50-F1
#
_cell.length_a   1.000
_cell.length_b   1.000
_cell.length_c   1.000
_cell.angle_alpha   90.00
_cell.angle_beta   90.00
_cell.angle_gamma   90.00
#
_symmetry.space_group_name_H-M   'P 1'
#
loop_
_entity.id
_entity.type
_entity.pdbx_description
1 polymer ?
#
loop_
_entity_poly.entity_id
_entity_poly.type
_entity_poly.pdbx_seq_one_letter_code
_entity_poly.pdbx_strand_id
1 'polypeptide(L)' 'VKIWGERKSSPLFTLTPHDGQPVNSVTFLVAPQRPDHVVLLTA' A
#
# COMPACT_ATOMS: atom_id res chain seq x y z
N VAL A 1 -1.96 6.51 -3.14
CA VAL A 1 -2.59 5.16 -3.02
C VAL A 1 -3.42 5.10 -1.74
N LYS A 2 -4.59 4.44 -1.74
CA LYS A 2 -5.41 4.25 -0.53
C LYS A 2 -5.58 2.76 -0.23
N ILE A 3 -5.33 2.36 1.01
CA ILE A 3 -5.52 0.99 1.49
C ILE A 3 -6.84 0.92 2.26
N TRP A 4 -7.69 -0.02 1.87
CA TRP A 4 -9.02 -0.21 2.45
C TRP A 4 -9.08 -1.56 3.15
N GLY A 5 -9.73 -1.60 4.30
CA GLY A 5 -10.21 -2.86 4.86
C GLY A 5 -11.52 -3.22 4.17
N GLU A 6 -11.71 -4.50 3.86
CA GLU A 6 -12.83 -5.03 3.06
C GLU A 6 -14.22 -4.52 3.52
N ARG A 7 -14.41 -4.33 4.82
CA ARG A 7 -15.69 -3.88 5.41
C ARG A 7 -15.62 -2.50 6.08
N LYS A 8 -14.64 -1.67 5.71
CA LYS A 8 -14.45 -0.33 6.31
C LYS A 8 -14.96 0.74 5.36
N SER A 9 -15.71 1.71 5.90
CA SER A 9 -16.23 2.87 5.16
C SER A 9 -15.21 3.98 4.94
N SER A 10 -14.06 3.90 5.61
CA SER A 10 -12.94 4.84 5.47
C SER A 10 -11.64 4.08 5.18
N PRO A 11 -10.67 4.71 4.48
CA PRO A 11 -9.38 4.09 4.24
C PRO A 11 -8.64 3.86 5.56
N LEU A 12 -7.92 2.75 5.64
CA LEU A 12 -7.01 2.45 6.75
C LEU A 12 -5.75 3.33 6.68
N PHE A 13 -5.24 3.52 5.46
CA PHE A 13 -4.07 4.34 5.18
C PHE A 13 -4.20 5.04 3.84
N THR A 14 -3.67 6.26 3.77
CA THR A 14 -3.48 7.01 2.53
C THR A 14 -2.00 7.32 2.36
N LEU A 15 -1.43 6.88 1.26
CA LEU A 15 -0.03 7.10 0.89
C LEU A 15 0.04 8.18 -0.19
N THR A 16 0.85 9.20 0.06
CA THR A 16 1.21 10.22 -0.92
C THR A 16 2.18 9.62 -1.93
N PRO A 17 1.92 9.74 -3.25
CA PRO A 17 2.86 9.28 -4.27
C PRO A 17 4.22 9.98 -4.21
N HIS A 18 5.24 9.34 -4.80
CA HIS A 18 6.57 9.92 -4.95
C HIS A 18 6.49 11.22 -5.75
N ASP A 19 6.97 12.31 -5.16
CA ASP A 19 7.01 13.64 -5.77
C ASP A 19 5.68 14.14 -6.36
N GLY A 20 4.55 13.60 -5.86
CA GLY A 20 3.22 13.90 -6.37
C GLY A 20 2.89 13.33 -7.76
N GLN A 21 3.76 12.47 -8.33
CA GLN A 21 3.53 11.81 -9.61
C GLN A 21 2.44 10.72 -9.51
N PRO A 22 1.70 10.43 -10.59
CA PRO A 22 0.74 9.33 -10.58
C PRO A 22 1.44 7.98 -10.36
N VAL A 23 0.79 7.10 -9.62
CA VAL A 23 1.24 5.71 -9.42
C VAL A 23 0.60 4.85 -10.49
N ASN A 24 1.42 4.17 -11.29
CA ASN A 24 0.97 3.36 -12.42
C ASN A 24 0.96 1.87 -12.11
N SER A 25 1.72 1.44 -11.11
CA SER A 25 1.78 0.03 -10.69
C SER A 25 1.86 -0.10 -9.16
N VAL A 26 1.26 -1.19 -8.66
CA VAL A 26 1.25 -1.54 -7.23
C VAL A 26 1.40 -3.06 -7.09
N THR A 27 2.26 -3.50 -6.18
CA THR A 27 2.34 -4.92 -5.79
C THR A 27 2.52 -5.10 -4.28
N PHE A 28 2.07 -6.24 -3.77
CA PHE A 28 2.25 -6.66 -2.37
C PHE A 28 3.25 -7.82 -2.31
N LEU A 29 4.18 -7.75 -1.37
CA LEU A 29 5.16 -8.80 -1.11
C LEU A 29 5.14 -9.18 0.37
N VAL A 30 5.35 -10.46 0.67
CA VAL A 30 5.54 -10.91 2.05
C VAL A 30 6.91 -10.43 2.55
N ALA A 31 6.97 -9.83 3.75
CA ALA A 31 8.24 -9.35 4.28
C ALA A 31 9.13 -10.54 4.69
N PRO A 32 10.36 -10.69 4.14
CA PRO A 32 11.12 -11.93 4.28
C PRO A 32 11.57 -12.25 5.70
N GLN A 33 11.73 -11.24 6.56
CA GLN A 33 12.19 -11.40 7.96
C GLN A 33 11.10 -11.10 8.99
N ARG A 34 9.86 -10.78 8.57
CA ARG A 34 8.77 -10.42 9.48
C ARG A 34 7.42 -10.91 8.93
N PRO A 35 6.98 -12.13 9.27
CA PRO A 35 5.81 -12.77 8.65
C PRO A 35 4.48 -12.05 8.93
N ASP A 36 4.43 -11.21 9.95
CA ASP A 36 3.32 -10.33 10.31
C ASP A 36 3.31 -9.00 9.53
N HIS A 37 4.30 -8.77 8.67
CA HIS A 37 4.43 -7.58 7.83
C HIS A 37 4.25 -7.90 6.35
N VAL A 38 3.66 -6.93 5.64
CA VAL A 38 3.56 -6.92 4.17
C VAL A 38 4.26 -5.67 3.65
N VAL A 39 5.00 -5.82 2.56
CA VAL A 39 5.62 -4.71 1.83
C VAL A 39 4.71 -4.30 0.67
N LEU A 40 4.40 -3.02 0.58
CA LEU A 40 3.71 -2.42 -0.57
C LEU A 40 4.77 -1.70 -1.43
N LEU A 41 4.87 -2.09 -2.70
CA LEU A 41 5.74 -1.42 -3.67
C LEU A 41 4.90 -0.63 -4.66
N THR A 42 5.32 0.60 -4.98
CA THR A 42 4.67 1.48 -5.95
C THR A 42 5.68 1.95 -7.01
N ALA A 43 5.23 2.05 -8.27
CA ALA A 43 6.01 2.59 -9.39
C ALA A 43 5.13 3.44 -10.32
#